data_AF-A0AAN7YCW9-F1
#
_entry.id   AF-A0AAN7YCW9-F1
#
_cell.length_a   1.000
_cell.length_b   1.000
_cell.length_c   1.000
_cell.angle_alpha   90.00
_cell.angle_beta   90.00
_cell.angle_gamma   90.00
#
_symmetry.space_group_name_H-M   'P 1'
#
loop_
_entity.id
_entity.type
_entity.pdbx_description
1 polymer ?
#
loop_
_entity_poly.entity_id
_entity_poly.type
_entity_poly.pdbx_seq_one_letter_code
_entity_poly.pdbx_strand_id
1 'polypeptide(L)' 'MFSFLGLSPAVVKALQDYHIYMAENSRISIAGLNDSNVEYVARAIAHVLRQSEKQESGSRLFATL' A
#
# COMPACT_ATOMS: atom_id res chain seq x y z
N MET A 1 -10.64 11.11 -12.85
CA MET A 1 -10.84 9.64 -12.93
C MET A 1 -10.25 9.02 -11.68
N PHE A 2 -11.00 8.12 -11.02
CA PHE A 2 -10.57 7.46 -9.79
C PHE A 2 -10.64 5.95 -9.94
N SER A 3 -9.76 5.23 -9.24
CA SER A 3 -9.76 3.77 -9.15
C SER A 3 -9.67 3.33 -7.70
N PHE A 4 -10.11 2.11 -7.40
CA PHE A 4 -9.98 1.46 -6.10
C PHE A 4 -8.92 0.37 -6.18
N LEU A 5 -7.93 0.41 -5.29
CA LEU A 5 -6.83 -0.57 -5.27
C LEU A 5 -7.09 -1.76 -4.35
N GLY A 6 -8.09 -1.70 -3.48
CA GLY A 6 -8.42 -2.77 -2.52
C GLY A 6 -7.40 -2.92 -1.39
N LEU A 7 -6.62 -1.88 -1.11
CA LEU A 7 -5.59 -1.89 -0.06
C LEU A 7 -6.23 -1.68 1.31
N SER A 8 -5.66 -2.31 2.34
CA SER A 8 -6.10 -2.11 3.72
C SER A 8 -5.73 -0.70 4.22
N PRO A 9 -6.46 -0.13 5.20
CA PRO A 9 -6.13 1.19 5.75
C PRO A 9 -4.71 1.28 6.32
N ALA A 10 -4.18 0.17 6.85
CA ALA A 10 -2.80 0.09 7.34
C ALA A 10 -1.78 0.28 6.20
N VAL A 11 -2.00 -0.37 5.05
CA VAL A 11 -1.17 -0.21 3.85
C VAL A 11 -1.27 1.22 3.32
N VAL A 12 -2.49 1.79 3.24
CA VAL A 12 -2.69 3.17 2.80
C VAL A 12 -1.94 4.16 3.70
N LYS A 13 -1.93 3.93 5.02
CA LYS A 13 -1.17 4.76 5.96
C LYS A 13 0.34 4.63 5.76
N ALA A 14 0.87 3.42 5.59
CA ALA A 14 2.29 3.20 5.36
C ALA A 14 2.80 3.82 4.04
N LEU A 15 1.94 3.94 3.02
CA LEU A 15 2.28 4.63 1.78
C LEU A 15 2.55 6.14 1.94
N GLN A 16 2.10 6.75 3.05
CA GLN A 16 2.36 8.17 3.32
C GLN A 16 3.85 8.43 3.56
N ASP A 17 4.61 7.45 4.06
CA ASP A 17 6.07 7.54 4.23
C ASP A 17 6.81 7.60 2.88
N TYR A 18 6.15 7.17 1.80
CA TYR A 18 6.62 7.28 0.42
C TYR A 18 6.07 8.52 -0.30
N HIS A 19 5.45 9.45 0.44
CA HIS A 19 4.78 10.63 -0.11
C HIS A 19 3.64 10.29 -1.10
N ILE A 20 3.01 9.13 -0.95
CA ILE A 20 1.88 8.71 -1.76
C ILE A 20 0.61 8.85 -0.92
N TYR A 21 -0.22 9.83 -1.29
CA TYR A 21 -1.45 10.14 -0.58
C TYR A 21 -2.68 9.75 -1.41
N MET A 22 -3.58 8.98 -0.80
CA MET A 22 -4.85 8.55 -1.38
C MET A 22 -5.93 8.46 -0.31
N ALA A 23 -7.19 8.26 -0.69
CA ALA A 23 -8.25 8.11 0.30
C ALA A 23 -8.07 6.80 1.10
N GLU A 24 -8.50 6.80 2.36
CA GLU A 24 -8.34 5.66 3.28
C GLU A 24 -8.95 4.35 2.75
N ASN A 25 -10.01 4.45 1.94
CA ASN A 25 -10.62 3.31 1.24
C ASN A 25 -9.84 2.87 -0.01
N SER A 26 -8.56 3.23 -0.13
CA SER A 26 -7.67 2.97 -1.26
C SER A 26 -8.10 3.60 -2.60
N ARG A 27 -8.97 4.62 -2.58
CA ARG A 27 -9.36 5.35 -3.79
C ARG A 27 -8.23 6.28 -4.23
N ILE A 28 -7.65 6.02 -5.39
CA ILE A 28 -6.52 6.77 -5.98
C ILE A 28 -6.97 7.59 -7.20
N SER A 29 -6.37 8.77 -7.38
CA SER A 29 -6.53 9.58 -8.59
C SER A 29 -5.57 9.10 -9.68
N ILE A 30 -6.10 8.46 -10.72
CA ILE A 30 -5.28 7.98 -11.84
C ILE A 30 -4.67 9.13 -12.65
N ALA A 31 -5.34 10.30 -12.67
CA ALA A 31 -4.85 11.49 -13.35
C ALA A 31 -3.56 12.08 -12.72
N GLY A 32 -3.24 11.69 -11.47
CA GLY A 32 -1.98 12.08 -10.83
C GLY A 32 -0.79 11.19 -11.21
N LEU A 33 -1.03 10.08 -11.92
CA LEU A 33 0.00 9.15 -12.36
C LEU A 33 0.44 9.49 -13.78
N ASN A 34 1.74 9.41 -14.03
CA ASN A 34 2.37 9.63 -15.32
C ASN A 34 3.63 8.77 -15.45
N ASP A 35 4.26 8.80 -16.62
CA ASP A 35 5.42 7.95 -16.93
C ASP A 35 6.62 8.22 -16.01
N SER A 36 6.74 9.40 -15.40
CA SER A 36 7.86 9.72 -14.51
C SER A 36 7.65 9.25 -13.07
N ASN A 37 6.41 9.02 -12.63
CA ASN A 37 6.12 8.62 -11.24
C ASN A 37 5.47 7.23 -11.08
N VAL A 38 4.85 6.68 -12.13
CA VAL A 38 4.05 5.46 -12.04
C VAL A 38 4.87 4.27 -11.55
N GLU A 39 6.13 4.16 -11.98
CA GLU A 39 7.02 3.08 -11.55
C GLU A 39 7.40 3.20 -10.06
N TYR A 40 7.63 4.42 -9.58
CA TYR A 40 7.90 4.67 -8.17
C TYR A 40 6.71 4.28 -7.29
N VAL A 41 5.50 4.72 -7.68
CA VAL A 41 4.26 4.41 -6.96
C VAL A 41 4.02 2.90 -6.92
N ALA A 42 4.18 2.20 -8.05
CA ALA A 42 4.01 0.75 -8.12
C ALA A 42 5.03 0.01 -7.21
N ARG A 43 6.30 0.44 -7.22
CA ARG A 43 7.34 -0.15 -6.36
C ARG A 43 7.08 0.07 -4.87
N ALA A 44 6.63 1.27 -4.48
CA ALA A 44 6.27 1.57 -3.09
C ALA A 44 5.11 0.69 -2.60
N ILE A 45 4.03 0.58 -3.40
CA ILE A 45 2.90 -0.31 -3.09
C ILE A 45 3.35 -1.75 -2.91
N ALA A 46 4.15 -2.27 -3.84
CA ALA A 46 4.66 -3.64 -3.76
C ALA A 46 5.59 -3.85 -2.54
N HIS A 47 6.38 -2.84 -2.17
CA HIS A 47 7.25 -2.90 -1.00
C HIS A 47 6.44 -3.00 0.29
N VAL A 48 5.46 -2.10 0.49
CA VAL A 48 4.61 -2.09 1.68
C VAL A 48 3.82 -3.38 1.82
N LEU A 49 3.23 -3.90 0.74
CA LEU A 49 2.48 -5.16 0.77
C LEU A 49 3.33 -6.34 1.26
N ARG A 50 4.57 -6.47 0.76
CA ARG A 50 5.49 -7.53 1.21
C ARG A 50 5.90 -7.39 2.68
N GLN A 51 5.94 -6.16 3.21
CA GLN A 51 6.22 -5.94 4.63
C GLN A 51 5.03 -6.36 5.50
N SER A 52 3.80 -6.07 5.06
CA SER A 52 2.57 -6.49 5.76
C SER A 52 2.42 -8.01 5.82
N GLU A 53 2.75 -8.72 4.74
CA GLU A 53 2.71 -10.20 4.71
C GLU A 53 3.71 -10.85 5.68
N LYS A 54 4.92 -10.28 5.80
CA LYS A 54 5.93 -10.78 6.75
C LYS A 54 5.50 -10.62 8.21
N GLN A 55 4.69 -9.60 8.50
CA GLN A 55 4.18 -9.34 9.84
C GLN A 55 3.14 -10.37 10.29
N GLU A 56 2.33 -10.89 9.37
CA GLU A 56 1.34 -11.94 9.67
C GLU A 56 1.96 -13.33 9.85
N SER A 57 3.05 -13.62 9.15
CA SER A 57 3.74 -14.92 9.29
C SER A 57 4.42 -15.05 10.66
N GLY A 58 4.93 -13.95 11.21
CA GLY A 58 5.53 -13.92 12.56
C GLY A 58 4.52 -13.99 13.70
N SER A 59 3.33 -13.39 13.55
CA SER A 59 2.32 -13.37 14.62
C SER A 59 1.58 -14.69 14.80
N ARG A 60 1.44 -15.50 13.74
CA ARG A 60 0.82 -16.83 13.81
C ARG A 60 1.62 -17.84 14.64
N LEU A 61 2.94 -17.68 14.75
CA LEU A 61 3.78 -18.56 15.58
C LEU A 61 3.56 -18.35 17.09
N PHE A 62 3.12 -17.17 17.53
CA PHE A 62 2.93 -16.85 18.95
C PHE A 62 1.49 -17.06 19.43
N ALA A 63 0.52 -17.30 18.53
CA ALA A 63 -0.90 -17.43 18.88
C ALA A 63 -1.36 -18.89 19.11
N THR A 64 -0.46 -19.88 18.99
CA THR A 64 -0.77 -21.32 19.17
C THR A 64 -0.08 -21.94 20.40
N LEU A 65 0.55 -21.11 21.26
CA LEU A 65 1.08 -21.49 22.58
C LEU A 65 0.25 -20.83 23.67
#